data_AF-A0A0C3K7E9-F1
#
_entry.id   AF-A0A0C3K7E9-F1
#
_cell.length_a   1.000
_cell.length_b   1.000
_cell.length_c   1.000
_cell.angle_alpha   90.00
_cell.angle_beta   90.00
_cell.angle_gamma   90.00
#
_symmetry.space_group_name_H-M   'P 1'
#
loop_
_entity.id
_entity.type
_entity.pdbx_description
1 polymer ?
#
loop_
_entity_poly.entity_id
_entity_poly.type
_entity_poly.pdbx_seq_one_letter_code
_entity_poly.pdbx_strand_id
1 'polypeptide(L)'
;IPPAMSAWHAALKDVNKDAKRVSPNAPKVAYFFPSPSLFVRGESSDRQQRYLRNWLVSRAGWITRLSASDASPVIPRSWRDFLNTIPKQISSTFSGDQLRESAALFGPELISLQHDIPSHVQFRDISISLADLATIDQMTKSKILWDLYEHNFRFELVTLDRAMMPSLWSNRDSERLDHVQQIFPGDSELTMCAEPFPQQNQGLGSSDFQSKWEYVEKLRALLAVWPGCPSDLVEPIMPLASSSHVWAMEKKLAIFYVQSFFDTFGRPPLL
;
A
#
# COMPACT_ATOMS: atom_id res chain seq x y z
N ILE A 1 -3.89 -16.50 -4.89
CA ILE A 1 -4.29 -15.08 -4.64
C ILE A 1 -5.61 -15.15 -3.89
N PRO A 2 -5.75 -14.50 -2.73
CA PRO A 2 -7.06 -14.38 -2.12
C PRO A 2 -8.03 -13.71 -3.11
N PRO A 3 -9.27 -14.21 -3.29
CA PRO A 3 -10.19 -13.62 -4.25
C PRO A 3 -10.36 -12.13 -3.97
N ALA A 4 -10.40 -11.31 -5.02
CA ALA A 4 -10.59 -9.87 -4.89
C ALA A 4 -11.83 -9.59 -4.02
N MET A 5 -11.70 -8.64 -3.10
CA MET A 5 -12.81 -8.18 -2.29
C MET A 5 -13.84 -7.55 -3.22
N SER A 6 -14.91 -8.30 -3.50
CA SER A 6 -15.83 -8.01 -4.61
C SER A 6 -16.43 -6.60 -4.54
N ALA A 7 -16.74 -6.14 -3.32
CA ALA A 7 -17.22 -4.78 -3.05
C ALA A 7 -16.21 -3.70 -3.46
N TRP A 8 -14.93 -3.89 -3.12
CA TRP A 8 -13.86 -2.92 -3.37
C TRP A 8 -13.44 -2.90 -4.83
N HIS A 9 -13.39 -4.08 -5.46
CA HIS A 9 -13.14 -4.17 -6.90
C HIS A 9 -14.27 -3.50 -7.71
N ALA A 10 -15.53 -3.68 -7.29
CA ALA A 10 -16.67 -3.00 -7.91
C ALA A 10 -16.57 -1.47 -7.72
N ALA A 11 -16.27 -1.00 -6.50
CA ALA A 11 -16.07 0.42 -6.24
C ALA A 11 -14.96 1.04 -7.10
N LEU A 12 -13.83 0.35 -7.28
CA LEU A 12 -12.74 0.77 -8.17
C LEU A 12 -13.16 0.86 -9.64
N LYS A 13 -14.05 -0.03 -10.09
CA LYS A 13 -14.55 -0.03 -11.46
C LYS A 13 -15.53 1.11 -11.70
N ASP A 14 -16.39 1.37 -10.72
CA ASP A 14 -17.53 2.29 -10.83
C ASP A 14 -17.19 3.73 -10.37
N VAL A 15 -15.96 3.97 -9.90
CA VAL A 15 -15.51 5.31 -9.49
C VAL A 15 -15.72 6.32 -10.61
N ASN A 16 -16.31 7.48 -10.25
CA ASN A 16 -16.50 8.57 -11.20
C ASN A 16 -15.16 9.28 -11.42
N LYS A 17 -14.63 9.17 -12.65
CA LYS A 17 -13.32 9.69 -13.05
C LYS A 17 -13.39 11.07 -13.71
N ASP A 18 -14.48 11.81 -13.54
CA ASP A 18 -14.59 13.18 -14.06
C ASP A 18 -13.51 14.07 -13.41
N ALA A 19 -12.64 14.63 -14.24
CA ALA A 19 -11.53 15.50 -13.82
C ALA A 19 -12.02 16.73 -13.04
N LYS A 20 -13.27 17.17 -13.23
CA LYS A 20 -13.88 18.28 -12.48
C LYS A 20 -14.05 17.99 -10.99
N ARG A 21 -14.03 16.72 -10.60
CA ARG A 21 -14.14 16.30 -9.19
C ARG A 21 -12.81 16.43 -8.44
N VAL A 22 -11.70 16.45 -9.18
CA VAL A 22 -10.37 16.52 -8.60
C VAL A 22 -10.11 17.95 -8.14
N SER A 23 -9.69 18.10 -6.89
CA SER A 23 -9.28 19.40 -6.36
C SER A 23 -8.19 20.02 -7.27
N PRO A 24 -8.29 21.32 -7.63
CA PRO A 24 -7.23 22.01 -8.38
C PRO A 24 -5.87 21.98 -7.67
N ASN A 25 -5.89 21.82 -6.35
CA ASN A 25 -4.71 21.73 -5.49
C ASN A 25 -4.37 20.27 -5.11
N ALA A 26 -4.89 19.28 -5.86
CA ALA A 26 -4.59 17.87 -5.61
C ALA A 26 -3.07 17.66 -5.60
N PRO A 27 -2.53 16.99 -4.56
CA PRO A 27 -1.10 16.78 -4.48
C PRO A 27 -0.64 15.85 -5.59
N LYS A 28 0.63 15.97 -5.97
CA LYS A 28 1.21 15.09 -6.99
C LYS A 28 1.10 13.64 -6.56
N VAL A 29 0.76 12.78 -7.51
CA VAL A 29 0.70 11.33 -7.31
C VAL A 29 2.06 10.80 -6.85
N ALA A 30 2.10 10.37 -5.59
CA ALA A 30 3.24 9.74 -4.95
C ALA A 30 2.79 8.49 -4.18
N TYR A 31 3.73 7.60 -3.91
CA TYR A 31 3.49 6.30 -3.28
C TYR A 31 4.56 5.98 -2.25
N PHE A 32 4.15 5.48 -1.10
CA PHE A 32 5.09 4.95 -0.10
C PHE A 32 5.69 3.60 -0.50
N PHE A 33 5.06 2.86 -1.41
CA PHE A 33 5.56 1.59 -1.93
C PHE A 33 5.49 1.59 -3.45
N PRO A 34 6.34 0.83 -4.16
CA PRO A 34 6.26 0.78 -5.61
C PRO A 34 4.92 0.18 -6.06
N SER A 35 4.37 0.69 -7.16
CA SER A 35 3.10 0.19 -7.68
C SER A 35 3.22 -1.28 -8.10
N PRO A 36 2.27 -2.16 -7.70
CA PRO A 36 2.27 -3.57 -8.09
C PRO A 36 2.33 -3.79 -9.61
N SER A 37 1.83 -2.84 -10.42
CA SER A 37 1.85 -2.97 -11.88
C SER A 37 3.26 -3.02 -12.47
N LEU A 38 4.25 -2.46 -11.78
CA LEU A 38 5.67 -2.49 -12.19
C LEU A 38 6.19 -3.92 -12.27
N PHE A 39 5.61 -4.85 -11.51
CA PHE A 39 6.06 -6.24 -11.43
C PHE A 39 5.26 -7.19 -12.32
N VAL A 40 4.22 -6.71 -13.01
CA VAL A 40 3.28 -7.56 -13.76
C VAL A 40 3.18 -7.18 -15.25
N ARG A 41 3.14 -5.90 -15.61
CA ARG A 41 2.75 -5.47 -16.96
C ARG A 41 3.94 -5.11 -17.86
N GLY A 42 3.89 -5.56 -19.12
CA GLY A 42 4.43 -4.85 -20.29
C GLY A 42 5.94 -4.56 -20.36
N GLU A 43 6.73 -5.11 -19.44
CA GLU A 43 8.18 -4.94 -19.41
C GLU A 43 8.89 -6.23 -19.86
N SER A 44 10.10 -6.12 -20.42
CA SER A 44 10.89 -7.32 -20.73
C SER A 44 11.13 -8.13 -19.47
N SER A 45 11.19 -9.47 -19.60
CA SER A 45 11.41 -10.37 -18.45
C SER A 45 12.61 -9.92 -17.59
N ASP A 46 13.69 -9.48 -18.24
CA ASP A 46 14.87 -8.96 -17.56
C ASP A 46 14.59 -7.73 -16.69
N ARG A 47 13.73 -6.81 -17.14
CA ARG A 47 13.40 -5.59 -16.38
C ARG A 47 12.53 -5.91 -15.16
N GLN A 48 11.54 -6.79 -15.34
CA GLN A 48 10.71 -7.26 -14.24
C GLN A 48 11.56 -7.99 -13.18
N GLN A 49 12.50 -8.83 -13.60
CA GLN A 49 13.43 -9.49 -12.69
C GLN A 49 14.31 -8.49 -11.93
N ARG A 50 14.79 -7.43 -12.59
CA ARG A 50 15.55 -6.36 -11.93
C ARG A 50 14.74 -5.65 -10.86
N TYR A 51 13.52 -5.24 -11.20
CA TYR A 51 12.64 -4.59 -10.25
C TYR A 51 12.38 -5.47 -9.06
N LEU A 52 12.06 -6.74 -9.31
CA LEU A 52 11.80 -7.70 -8.25
C LEU A 52 13.01 -7.87 -7.34
N ARG A 53 14.20 -8.08 -7.92
CA ARG A 53 15.46 -8.20 -7.17
C ARG A 53 15.70 -6.97 -6.29
N ASN A 54 15.67 -5.78 -6.87
CA ASN A 54 16.00 -4.55 -6.18
C ASN A 54 14.95 -4.21 -5.11
N TRP A 55 13.67 -4.47 -5.38
CA TRP A 55 12.63 -4.34 -4.36
C TRP A 55 12.88 -5.28 -3.18
N LEU A 56 13.09 -6.58 -3.43
CA LEU A 56 13.26 -7.55 -2.35
C LEU A 56 14.48 -7.25 -1.47
N VAL A 57 15.61 -6.83 -2.07
CA VAL A 57 16.83 -6.44 -1.33
C VAL A 57 16.59 -5.18 -0.50
N SER A 58 15.92 -4.18 -1.05
CA SER A 58 15.72 -2.88 -0.39
C SER A 58 14.57 -2.83 0.59
N ARG A 59 13.61 -3.77 0.50
CA ARG A 59 12.34 -3.73 1.23
C ARG A 59 12.49 -3.56 2.73
N ALA A 60 13.32 -4.39 3.38
CA ALA A 60 13.45 -4.36 4.83
C ALA A 60 13.94 -2.99 5.32
N GLY A 61 15.00 -2.46 4.70
CA GLY A 61 15.51 -1.14 5.05
C GLY A 61 14.54 -0.01 4.71
N TRP A 62 13.78 -0.12 3.61
CA TRP A 62 12.72 0.84 3.31
C TRP A 62 11.61 0.85 4.37
N ILE A 63 11.17 -0.33 4.82
CA ILE A 63 10.21 -0.47 5.92
C ILE A 63 10.78 0.15 7.21
N THR A 64 12.02 -0.14 7.58
CA THR A 64 12.67 0.47 8.76
C THR A 64 12.64 2.00 8.71
N ARG A 65 12.90 2.60 7.55
CA ARG A 65 12.84 4.06 7.38
C ARG A 65 11.41 4.60 7.53
N LEU A 66 10.41 3.89 7.01
CA LEU A 66 9.00 4.25 7.19
C LEU A 66 8.59 4.17 8.67
N SER A 67 8.97 3.11 9.38
CA SER A 67 8.70 2.96 10.82
C SER A 67 9.38 4.07 11.64
N ALA A 68 10.55 4.53 11.23
CA ALA A 68 11.27 5.66 11.83
C ALA A 68 10.73 7.05 11.40
N SER A 69 9.68 7.11 10.56
CA SER A 69 9.17 8.36 9.97
C SER A 69 10.22 9.17 9.19
N ASP A 70 11.26 8.51 8.68
CA ASP A 70 12.37 9.10 7.91
C ASP A 70 12.14 9.04 6.39
N ALA A 71 11.01 8.47 5.94
CA ALA A 71 10.68 8.33 4.53
C ALA A 71 9.40 9.07 4.15
N SER A 72 9.42 9.70 2.97
CA SER A 72 8.29 10.40 2.35
C SER A 72 7.80 9.64 1.11
N PRO A 73 6.55 9.83 0.67
CA PRO A 73 6.04 9.15 -0.51
C PRO A 73 6.79 9.61 -1.77
N VAL A 74 7.08 8.67 -2.66
CA VAL A 74 7.93 8.88 -3.84
C VAL A 74 7.11 8.79 -5.13
N ILE A 75 7.42 9.65 -6.10
CA ILE A 75 6.71 9.67 -7.39
C ILE A 75 7.03 8.42 -8.24
N PRO A 76 6.12 7.96 -9.12
CA PRO A 76 6.30 6.76 -9.93
C PRO A 76 7.59 6.69 -10.75
N ARG A 77 8.07 7.85 -11.24
CA ARG A 77 9.29 7.91 -12.03
C ARG A 77 10.51 7.54 -11.17
N SER A 78 10.66 8.16 -10.01
CA SER A 78 11.77 7.88 -9.09
C SER A 78 11.74 6.45 -8.57
N TRP A 79 10.56 5.86 -8.34
CA TRP A 79 10.44 4.42 -8.07
C TRP A 79 10.97 3.55 -9.21
N ARG A 80 10.59 3.84 -10.45
CA ARG A 80 11.10 3.11 -11.63
C ARG A 80 12.61 3.27 -11.78
N ASP A 81 13.12 4.48 -11.61
CA ASP A 81 14.53 4.78 -11.76
C ASP A 81 15.35 4.02 -10.69
N PHE A 82 14.92 4.07 -9.43
CA PHE A 82 15.51 3.28 -8.33
C PHE A 82 15.47 1.78 -8.60
N LEU A 83 14.30 1.23 -8.94
CA LEU A 83 14.14 -0.20 -9.19
C LEU A 83 14.89 -0.69 -10.44
N ASN A 84 15.13 0.18 -11.42
CA ASN A 84 15.87 -0.17 -12.63
C ASN A 84 17.40 -0.11 -12.45
N THR A 85 17.89 0.39 -11.31
CA THR A 85 19.33 0.51 -11.06
C THR A 85 19.96 -0.88 -11.00
N ILE A 86 20.55 -1.35 -12.10
CA ILE A 86 21.32 -2.60 -12.11
C ILE A 86 22.64 -2.34 -11.40
N PRO A 87 22.99 -3.12 -10.38
CA PRO A 87 24.31 -3.08 -9.77
C PRO A 87 25.32 -3.86 -10.61
N LYS A 88 25.54 -3.45 -11.88
CA LYS A 88 26.64 -4.00 -12.70
C LYS A 88 27.77 -2.99 -12.86
N GLN A 89 27.90 -2.09 -11.89
CA GLN A 89 28.50 -0.75 -11.96
C GLN A 89 27.36 0.27 -12.09
N ILE A 90 27.34 1.24 -11.17
CA ILE A 90 26.97 2.61 -11.50
C ILE A 90 27.81 2.91 -12.74
N SER A 91 27.25 2.68 -13.93
CA SER A 91 27.99 2.85 -15.17
C SER A 91 28.46 4.30 -15.19
N SER A 92 29.58 4.59 -15.86
CA SER A 92 30.07 5.95 -16.10
C SER A 92 29.05 6.92 -16.72
N THR A 93 27.84 6.43 -17.02
CA THR A 93 26.66 7.15 -17.52
C THR A 93 25.58 7.46 -16.48
N PHE A 94 25.58 6.85 -15.28
CA PHE A 94 24.70 7.30 -14.19
C PHE A 94 25.31 8.59 -13.64
N SER A 95 24.78 9.75 -14.06
CA SER A 95 25.28 11.04 -13.58
C SER A 95 25.27 11.02 -12.05
N GLY A 96 26.35 11.49 -11.40
CA GLY A 96 26.43 11.55 -9.94
C GLY A 96 25.25 12.31 -9.30
N ASP A 97 24.61 13.20 -10.06
CA ASP A 97 23.41 13.92 -9.65
C ASP A 97 22.17 13.03 -9.50
N GLN A 98 21.94 12.08 -10.42
CA GLN A 98 20.83 11.11 -10.30
C GLN A 98 21.02 10.15 -9.12
N LEU A 99 22.26 9.76 -8.84
CA LEU A 99 22.57 8.91 -7.68
C LEU A 99 22.35 9.68 -6.38
N ARG A 100 22.79 10.95 -6.32
CA ARG A 100 22.56 11.84 -5.18
C ARG A 100 21.07 12.09 -4.95
N GLU A 101 20.31 12.33 -6.02
CA GLU A 101 18.85 12.49 -5.94
C GLU A 101 18.15 11.20 -5.45
N SER A 102 18.56 10.04 -5.96
CA SER A 102 18.03 8.75 -5.50
C SER A 102 18.37 8.48 -4.04
N ALA A 103 19.61 8.77 -3.62
CA ALA A 103 20.04 8.63 -2.23
C ALA A 103 19.31 9.59 -1.29
N ALA A 104 18.98 10.81 -1.74
CA ALA A 104 18.18 11.75 -0.95
C ALA A 104 16.74 11.24 -0.71
N LEU A 105 16.16 10.52 -1.68
CA LEU A 105 14.81 9.95 -1.56
C LEU A 105 14.81 8.62 -0.79
N PHE A 106 15.68 7.69 -1.17
CA PHE A 106 15.67 6.30 -0.69
C PHE A 106 16.65 6.03 0.45
N GLY A 107 17.57 6.94 0.73
CA GLY A 107 18.59 6.79 1.76
C GLY A 107 19.88 6.20 1.19
N PRO A 108 21.06 6.71 1.58
CA PRO A 108 22.34 6.25 1.05
C PRO A 108 22.60 4.78 1.35
N GLU A 109 22.08 4.25 2.46
CA GLU A 109 22.23 2.84 2.84
C GLU A 109 21.54 1.93 1.83
N LEU A 110 20.31 2.26 1.41
CA LEU A 110 19.57 1.47 0.41
C LEU A 110 20.23 1.53 -0.97
N ILE A 111 20.84 2.66 -1.31
CA ILE A 111 21.65 2.77 -2.54
C ILE A 111 22.95 1.95 -2.40
N SER A 112 23.52 1.85 -1.20
CA SER A 112 24.78 1.14 -0.95
C SER A 112 24.66 -0.39 -0.91
N LEU A 113 23.46 -0.95 -0.68
CA LEU A 113 23.14 -2.41 -0.71
C LEU A 113 23.50 -3.10 -2.04
N GLN A 114 24.02 -2.34 -3.00
CA GLN A 114 24.43 -2.72 -4.34
C GLN A 114 25.81 -3.41 -4.42
N HIS A 115 26.58 -3.47 -3.32
CA HIS A 115 27.95 -4.01 -3.35
C HIS A 115 28.06 -5.45 -2.82
N ASP A 116 27.21 -5.85 -1.88
CA ASP A 116 27.20 -7.20 -1.29
C ASP A 116 25.77 -7.77 -1.32
N ILE A 117 25.37 -8.19 -2.52
CA ILE A 117 23.99 -8.66 -2.74
C ILE A 117 23.90 -10.09 -2.20
N PRO A 118 23.03 -10.34 -1.21
CA PRO A 118 22.94 -11.66 -0.60
C PRO A 118 22.43 -12.67 -1.62
N SER A 119 22.83 -13.94 -1.47
CA SER A 119 22.30 -15.02 -2.32
C SER A 119 20.80 -15.25 -2.08
N HIS A 120 20.35 -15.00 -0.85
CA HIS A 120 18.97 -15.14 -0.41
C HIS A 120 18.52 -13.89 0.33
N VAL A 121 17.25 -13.54 0.16
CA VAL A 121 16.60 -12.47 0.90
C VAL A 121 15.47 -13.04 1.74
N GLN A 122 15.40 -12.62 3.00
CA GLN A 122 14.25 -12.92 3.83
C GLN A 122 13.12 -11.95 3.48
N PHE A 123 12.01 -12.51 3.06
CA PHE A 123 10.79 -11.77 2.74
C PHE A 123 9.69 -12.29 3.66
N ARG A 124 9.50 -11.63 4.81
CA ARG A 124 8.67 -12.12 5.91
C ARG A 124 9.11 -13.51 6.36
N ASP A 125 8.22 -14.50 6.35
CA ASP A 125 8.45 -15.89 6.71
C ASP A 125 8.97 -16.77 5.56
N ILE A 126 9.28 -16.19 4.39
CA ILE A 126 9.84 -16.92 3.25
C ILE A 126 11.25 -16.45 2.89
N SER A 127 12.12 -17.41 2.58
CA SER A 127 13.45 -17.15 2.03
C SER A 127 13.40 -17.28 0.51
N ILE A 128 13.83 -16.24 -0.21
CA ILE A 128 13.82 -16.20 -1.67
C ILE A 128 15.26 -16.19 -2.18
N SER A 129 15.62 -17.18 -2.99
CA SER A 129 16.87 -17.20 -3.76
C SER A 129 16.83 -16.14 -4.86
N LEU A 130 17.81 -15.24 -4.88
CA LEU A 130 17.90 -14.21 -5.92
C LEU A 130 18.36 -14.78 -7.28
N ALA A 131 18.96 -15.99 -7.29
CA ALA A 131 19.34 -16.67 -8.52
C ALA A 131 18.12 -17.20 -9.30
N ASP A 132 17.02 -17.50 -8.59
CA ASP A 132 15.85 -18.18 -9.13
C ASP A 132 14.67 -17.24 -9.41
N LEU A 133 14.89 -15.92 -9.42
CA LEU A 133 13.82 -14.93 -9.64
C LEU A 133 13.09 -15.11 -10.98
N ALA A 134 13.78 -15.62 -12.00
CA ALA A 134 13.18 -15.92 -13.30
C ALA A 134 12.16 -17.07 -13.22
N THR A 135 12.42 -18.03 -12.33
CA THR A 135 11.65 -19.27 -12.16
C THR A 135 10.79 -19.27 -10.89
N ILE A 136 10.72 -18.14 -10.19
CA ILE A 136 9.94 -18.00 -8.97
C ILE A 136 8.47 -18.36 -9.25
N ASP A 137 7.91 -19.18 -8.37
CA ASP A 137 6.59 -19.76 -8.56
C ASP A 137 5.47 -18.72 -8.47
N GLN A 138 4.31 -19.06 -9.01
CA GLN A 138 3.17 -18.14 -9.05
C GLN A 138 2.63 -17.78 -7.65
N MET A 139 2.75 -18.66 -6.66
CA MET A 139 2.31 -18.38 -5.29
C MET A 139 3.21 -17.31 -4.66
N THR A 140 4.53 -17.44 -4.82
CA THR A 140 5.47 -16.45 -4.30
C THR A 140 5.29 -15.08 -4.98
N LYS A 141 5.09 -15.04 -6.30
CA LYS A 141 4.71 -13.79 -7.01
C LYS A 141 3.44 -13.18 -6.42
N SER A 142 2.44 -14.01 -6.14
CA SER A 142 1.17 -13.58 -5.54
C SER A 142 1.37 -12.99 -4.13
N LYS A 143 2.25 -13.58 -3.31
CA LYS A 143 2.61 -13.08 -1.98
C LYS A 143 3.29 -11.70 -2.06
N ILE A 144 4.21 -11.52 -3.01
CA ILE A 144 4.88 -10.23 -3.23
C ILE A 144 3.88 -9.15 -3.66
N LEU A 145 2.99 -9.47 -4.59
CA LEU A 145 1.96 -8.52 -5.02
C LEU A 145 0.98 -8.18 -3.90
N TRP A 146 0.54 -9.19 -3.13
CA TRP A 146 -0.32 -8.97 -1.97
C TRP A 146 0.34 -8.06 -0.94
N ASP A 147 1.63 -8.28 -0.62
CA ASP A 147 2.38 -7.44 0.31
C ASP A 147 2.45 -5.98 -0.16
N LEU A 148 2.64 -5.75 -1.47
CA LEU A 148 2.64 -4.41 -2.05
C LEU A 148 1.25 -3.75 -2.03
N TYR A 149 0.18 -4.49 -2.32
CA TYR A 149 -1.19 -3.96 -2.25
C TYR A 149 -1.55 -3.62 -0.80
N GLU A 150 -1.30 -4.51 0.14
CA GLU A 150 -1.60 -4.33 1.56
C GLU A 150 -0.86 -3.10 2.13
N HIS A 151 0.44 -2.97 1.87
CA HIS A 151 1.20 -1.80 2.31
C HIS A 151 0.75 -0.49 1.64
N ASN A 152 0.51 -0.51 0.32
CA ASN A 152 0.01 0.69 -0.35
C ASN A 152 -1.36 1.10 0.22
N PHE A 153 -2.28 0.15 0.42
CA PHE A 153 -3.60 0.45 0.97
C PHE A 153 -3.51 1.07 2.37
N ARG A 154 -2.72 0.48 3.28
CA ARG A 154 -2.49 1.01 4.64
C ARG A 154 -2.01 2.46 4.61
N PHE A 155 -0.98 2.75 3.81
CA PHE A 155 -0.40 4.09 3.73
C PHE A 155 -1.28 5.08 2.94
N GLU A 156 -2.01 4.62 1.93
CA GLU A 156 -2.97 5.44 1.19
C GLU A 156 -4.16 5.84 2.07
N LEU A 157 -4.62 4.95 2.96
CA LEU A 157 -5.66 5.27 3.94
C LEU A 157 -5.17 6.34 4.94
N VAL A 158 -3.95 6.20 5.48
CA VAL A 158 -3.34 7.25 6.33
C VAL A 158 -3.23 8.58 5.59
N THR A 159 -2.78 8.55 4.34
CA THR A 159 -2.58 9.76 3.54
C THR A 159 -3.90 10.46 3.25
N LEU A 160 -4.95 9.71 2.91
CA LEU A 160 -6.28 10.26 2.69
C LEU A 160 -6.88 10.81 3.98
N ASP A 161 -6.78 10.07 5.10
CA ASP A 161 -7.32 10.53 6.38
C ASP A 161 -6.67 11.84 6.84
N ARG A 162 -5.36 12.00 6.63
CA ARG A 162 -4.63 13.27 6.86
C ARG A 162 -5.16 14.41 6.01
N ALA A 163 -5.45 14.14 4.74
CA ALA A 163 -5.97 15.15 3.82
C ALA A 163 -7.42 15.55 4.16
N MET A 164 -8.25 14.59 4.56
CA MET A 164 -9.66 14.82 4.89
C MET A 164 -9.85 15.47 6.26
N MET A 165 -8.99 15.13 7.23
CA MET A 165 -9.13 15.55 8.63
C MET A 165 -7.82 16.11 9.24
N PRO A 166 -7.18 17.14 8.65
CA PRO A 166 -5.87 17.63 9.09
C PRO A 166 -5.83 18.10 10.55
N SER A 167 -6.96 18.59 11.08
CA SER A 167 -7.09 19.02 12.49
C SER A 167 -6.97 17.86 13.49
N LEU A 168 -7.35 16.64 13.12
CA LEU A 168 -7.25 15.46 13.99
C LEU A 168 -5.82 14.93 14.08
N TRP A 169 -4.99 15.18 13.07
CA TRP A 169 -3.58 14.79 13.06
C TRP A 169 -2.71 15.78 13.86
N SER A 170 -3.00 17.09 13.74
CA SER A 170 -2.20 18.18 14.35
C SER A 170 -1.91 18.06 15.87
N ASN A 171 -2.75 17.37 16.65
CA ASN A 171 -2.59 17.23 18.11
C ASN A 171 -2.58 15.77 18.61
N ARG A 172 -2.89 14.80 17.74
CA ARG A 172 -3.20 13.41 18.12
C ARG A 172 -2.70 12.41 17.07
N ASP A 173 -1.57 12.71 16.42
CA ASP A 173 -0.99 11.88 15.35
C ASP A 173 -0.91 10.40 15.74
N SER A 174 -0.52 10.10 16.98
CA SER A 174 -0.42 8.72 17.49
C SER A 174 -1.79 8.05 17.68
N GLU A 175 -2.79 8.74 18.26
CA GLU A 175 -4.12 8.18 18.47
C GLU A 175 -4.85 7.97 17.13
N ARG A 176 -4.71 8.90 16.18
CA ARG A 176 -5.36 8.76 14.88
C ARG A 176 -4.71 7.65 14.05
N LEU A 177 -3.38 7.52 14.14
CA LEU A 177 -2.66 6.42 13.50
C LEU A 177 -3.06 5.05 14.09
N ASP A 178 -3.22 4.95 15.41
CA ASP A 178 -3.71 3.73 16.07
C ASP A 178 -5.09 3.30 15.55
N HIS A 179 -6.03 4.24 15.40
CA HIS A 179 -7.34 3.94 14.79
C HIS A 179 -7.20 3.39 13.35
N VAL A 180 -6.26 3.90 12.55
CA VAL A 180 -6.00 3.37 11.21
C VAL A 180 -5.40 1.97 11.27
N GLN A 181 -4.43 1.74 12.17
CA GLN A 181 -3.77 0.45 12.35
C GLN A 181 -4.75 -0.65 12.73
N GLN A 182 -5.71 -0.36 13.61
CA GLN A 182 -6.70 -1.33 14.07
C GLN A 182 -7.67 -1.82 12.97
N ILE A 183 -7.76 -1.13 11.82
CA ILE A 183 -8.57 -1.56 10.65
C ILE A 183 -7.96 -2.79 9.97
N PHE A 184 -6.68 -3.06 10.24
CA PHE A 184 -5.96 -4.17 9.64
C PHE A 184 -5.64 -5.24 10.69
N PRO A 185 -5.64 -6.53 10.32
CA PRO A 185 -5.21 -7.59 11.22
C PRO A 185 -3.70 -7.50 11.50
N GLY A 186 -3.28 -7.88 12.71
CA GLY A 186 -1.87 -7.99 13.12
C GLY A 186 -1.50 -7.15 14.35
N ASP A 187 -0.20 -6.98 14.57
CA ASP A 187 0.41 -6.44 15.81
C ASP A 187 0.32 -4.90 15.93
N SER A 188 -0.73 -4.29 15.38
CA SER A 188 -0.96 -2.84 15.38
C SER A 188 0.13 -2.00 14.71
N GLU A 189 1.10 -2.58 14.01
CA GLU A 189 2.05 -1.82 13.17
C GLU A 189 1.47 -1.51 11.79
N LEU A 190 1.82 -0.33 11.25
CA LEU A 190 1.38 0.07 9.90
C LEU A 190 2.15 -0.69 8.82
N THR A 191 3.43 -0.97 9.08
CA THR A 191 4.32 -1.74 8.20
C THR A 191 4.41 -3.17 8.67
N MET A 192 4.52 -4.11 7.74
CA MET A 192 4.65 -5.53 8.06
C MET A 192 6.02 -6.03 7.56
N CYS A 193 7.02 -6.07 8.44
CA CYS A 193 8.37 -6.47 8.05
C CYS A 193 8.60 -7.98 8.15
N ALA A 194 8.25 -8.57 9.29
CA ALA A 194 8.65 -9.92 9.70
C ALA A 194 7.46 -10.86 9.98
N GLU A 195 6.24 -10.33 10.00
CA GLU A 195 5.02 -11.07 10.27
C GLU A 195 4.80 -12.12 9.17
N PRO A 196 4.41 -13.35 9.53
CA PRO A 196 4.16 -14.39 8.55
C PRO A 196 3.00 -14.02 7.63
N PHE A 197 3.00 -14.57 6.42
CA PHE A 197 1.83 -14.43 5.56
C PHE A 197 0.57 -15.03 6.22
N PRO A 198 -0.59 -14.36 6.12
CA PRO A 198 -1.82 -14.92 6.65
C PRO A 198 -2.17 -16.23 5.93
N GLN A 199 -2.56 -17.23 6.71
CA GLN A 199 -2.94 -18.55 6.16
C GLN A 199 -4.31 -18.53 5.48
N GLN A 200 -5.14 -17.54 5.79
CA GLN A 200 -6.47 -17.34 5.23
C GLN A 200 -6.81 -15.85 5.15
N ASN A 201 -7.89 -15.52 4.43
CA ASN A 201 -8.40 -14.15 4.39
C ASN A 201 -8.85 -13.70 5.78
N GLN A 202 -8.44 -12.51 6.18
CA GLN A 202 -8.75 -11.88 7.46
C GLN A 202 -9.11 -10.40 7.24
N GLY A 203 -9.53 -9.72 8.30
CA GLY A 203 -9.83 -8.30 8.23
C GLY A 203 -11.01 -8.00 7.32
N LEU A 204 -10.91 -6.89 6.59
CA LEU A 204 -11.84 -6.52 5.53
C LEU A 204 -11.91 -7.56 4.39
N GLY A 205 -10.89 -8.42 4.24
CA GLY A 205 -10.86 -9.49 3.23
C GLY A 205 -11.58 -10.78 3.62
N SER A 206 -11.98 -10.93 4.89
CA SER A 206 -12.60 -12.15 5.43
C SER A 206 -13.88 -12.55 4.66
N SER A 207 -14.11 -13.85 4.45
CA SER A 207 -15.40 -14.36 3.94
C SER A 207 -16.42 -14.60 5.05
N ASP A 208 -15.95 -14.68 6.30
CA ASP A 208 -16.81 -14.76 7.48
C ASP A 208 -17.23 -13.36 7.92
N PHE A 209 -18.54 -13.12 7.98
CA PHE A 209 -19.11 -11.83 8.33
C PHE A 209 -18.90 -11.47 9.80
N GLN A 210 -18.79 -12.47 10.69
CA GLN A 210 -18.62 -12.25 12.12
C GLN A 210 -17.22 -11.70 12.40
N SER A 211 -16.20 -12.32 11.81
CA SER A 211 -14.82 -11.83 11.86
C SER A 211 -14.65 -10.51 11.09
N LYS A 212 -15.39 -10.31 9.99
CA LYS A 212 -15.31 -9.08 9.18
C LYS A 212 -15.93 -7.87 9.89
N TRP A 213 -17.01 -8.07 10.64
CA TRP A 213 -17.83 -7.01 11.24
C TRP A 213 -16.98 -5.97 11.97
N GLU A 214 -16.04 -6.42 12.80
CA GLU A 214 -15.21 -5.53 13.62
C GLU A 214 -14.37 -4.58 12.76
N TYR A 215 -13.77 -5.08 11.68
CA TYR A 215 -12.94 -4.28 10.78
C TYR A 215 -13.76 -3.31 9.93
N VAL A 216 -14.97 -3.72 9.53
CA VAL A 216 -15.90 -2.84 8.81
C VAL A 216 -16.36 -1.70 9.73
N GLU A 217 -16.66 -1.99 11.00
CA GLU A 217 -17.01 -0.95 11.97
C GLU A 217 -15.85 0.00 12.27
N LYS A 218 -14.63 -0.53 12.42
CA LYS A 218 -13.43 0.33 12.61
C LYS A 218 -13.19 1.24 11.41
N LEU A 219 -13.30 0.71 10.19
CA LEU A 219 -13.21 1.52 8.98
C LEU A 219 -14.33 2.57 8.92
N ARG A 220 -15.57 2.16 9.24
CA ARG A 220 -16.71 3.08 9.30
C ARG A 220 -16.47 4.21 10.28
N ALA A 221 -16.03 3.91 11.51
CA ALA A 221 -15.74 4.90 12.53
C ALA A 221 -14.68 5.92 12.08
N LEU A 222 -13.64 5.47 11.35
CA LEU A 222 -12.63 6.36 10.78
C LEU A 222 -13.24 7.31 9.72
N LEU A 223 -14.05 6.77 8.81
CA LEU A 223 -14.63 7.48 7.65
C LEU A 223 -15.85 8.34 8.01
N ALA A 224 -16.55 8.03 9.11
CA ALA A 224 -17.79 8.72 9.52
C ALA A 224 -17.59 10.21 9.81
N VAL A 225 -16.38 10.60 10.20
CA VAL A 225 -16.04 11.99 10.49
C VAL A 225 -15.54 12.76 9.26
N TRP A 226 -15.34 12.08 8.12
CA TRP A 226 -14.85 12.73 6.90
C TRP A 226 -15.91 13.67 6.29
N PRO A 227 -15.49 14.80 5.72
CA PRO A 227 -16.39 15.66 4.94
C PRO A 227 -17.11 14.90 3.83
N GLY A 228 -18.41 15.12 3.71
CA GLY A 228 -19.23 14.48 2.67
C GLY A 228 -19.58 13.02 2.93
N CYS A 229 -19.31 12.50 4.14
CA CYS A 229 -19.72 11.15 4.52
C CYS A 229 -21.26 11.02 4.48
N PRO A 230 -21.81 10.05 3.72
CA PRO A 230 -23.24 9.76 3.70
C PRO A 230 -23.82 9.50 5.09
N SER A 231 -25.02 10.02 5.37
CA SER A 231 -25.67 9.92 6.70
C SER A 231 -25.88 8.48 7.16
N ASP A 232 -26.03 7.54 6.24
CA ASP A 232 -26.19 6.12 6.51
C ASP A 232 -24.88 5.39 6.87
N LEU A 233 -23.72 6.06 6.75
CA LEU A 233 -22.42 5.57 7.22
C LEU A 233 -22.02 6.12 8.60
N VAL A 234 -22.74 7.13 9.10
CA VAL A 234 -22.43 7.79 10.38
C VAL A 234 -22.79 6.91 11.57
N GLU A 235 -23.88 6.15 11.44
CA GLU A 235 -24.38 5.30 12.53
C GLU A 235 -23.55 4.00 12.67
N PRO A 236 -23.18 3.60 13.91
CA PRO A 236 -22.45 2.36 14.16
C PRO A 236 -23.20 1.11 13.69
N ILE A 237 -22.45 0.09 13.27
CA ILE A 237 -23.01 -1.23 13.01
C ILE A 237 -23.29 -1.92 14.35
N MET A 238 -24.55 -2.25 14.60
CA MET A 238 -24.94 -2.97 15.81
C MET A 238 -24.20 -4.34 15.91
N PRO A 239 -23.76 -4.78 17.11
CA PRO A 239 -23.06 -6.06 17.28
C PRO A 239 -23.85 -7.31 16.82
N LEU A 240 -25.19 -7.19 16.76
CA LEU A 240 -26.09 -8.24 16.29
C LEU A 240 -26.60 -7.99 14.86
N ALA A 241 -25.86 -7.21 14.07
CA ALA A 241 -26.22 -6.93 12.69
C ALA A 241 -26.25 -8.23 11.85
N SER A 242 -27.21 -8.30 10.94
CA SER A 242 -27.27 -9.40 9.98
C SER A 242 -26.06 -9.37 9.03
N SER A 243 -25.71 -10.53 8.48
CA SER A 243 -24.67 -10.61 7.44
C SER A 243 -24.93 -9.64 6.29
N SER A 244 -26.18 -9.57 5.81
CA SER A 244 -26.59 -8.64 4.76
C SER A 244 -26.30 -7.17 5.08
N HIS A 245 -26.43 -6.77 6.34
CA HIS A 245 -26.15 -5.41 6.77
C HIS A 245 -24.64 -5.10 6.75
N VAL A 246 -23.80 -6.03 7.24
CA VAL A 246 -22.33 -5.88 7.21
C VAL A 246 -21.82 -5.77 5.78
N TRP A 247 -22.28 -6.64 4.88
CA TRP A 247 -21.88 -6.61 3.47
C TRP A 247 -22.36 -5.34 2.74
N ALA A 248 -23.57 -4.86 3.05
CA ALA A 248 -24.09 -3.62 2.50
C ALA A 248 -23.29 -2.40 3.00
N MET A 249 -22.91 -2.40 4.29
CA MET A 249 -22.08 -1.36 4.88
C MET A 249 -20.68 -1.33 4.24
N GLU A 250 -20.02 -2.49 4.12
CA GLU A 250 -18.72 -2.61 3.44
C GLU A 250 -18.78 -2.03 2.02
N LYS A 251 -19.82 -2.37 1.26
CA LYS A 251 -20.00 -1.86 -0.10
C LYS A 251 -20.08 -0.33 -0.14
N LYS A 252 -20.85 0.28 0.76
CA LYS A 252 -20.99 1.74 0.82
C LYS A 252 -19.69 2.42 1.25
N LEU A 253 -18.99 1.85 2.23
CA LEU A 253 -17.67 2.33 2.66
C LEU A 253 -16.64 2.26 1.53
N ALA A 254 -16.60 1.16 0.80
CA ALA A 254 -15.69 1.00 -0.34
C ALA A 254 -15.95 2.06 -1.42
N ILE A 255 -17.22 2.32 -1.76
CA ILE A 255 -17.60 3.37 -2.73
C ILE A 255 -17.17 4.74 -2.22
N PHE A 256 -17.48 5.07 -0.96
CA PHE A 256 -17.14 6.36 -0.37
C PHE A 256 -15.62 6.58 -0.28
N TYR A 257 -14.87 5.57 0.17
CA TYR A 257 -13.41 5.61 0.23
C TYR A 257 -12.78 5.82 -1.14
N VAL A 258 -13.13 4.98 -2.13
CA VAL A 258 -12.55 5.04 -3.47
C VAL A 258 -12.85 6.39 -4.13
N GLN A 259 -14.09 6.89 -4.00
CA GLN A 259 -14.45 8.17 -4.57
C GLN A 259 -13.74 9.34 -3.87
N SER A 260 -13.66 9.32 -2.53
CA SER A 260 -12.93 10.35 -1.75
C SER A 260 -11.45 10.36 -2.11
N PHE A 261 -10.85 9.19 -2.31
CA PHE A 261 -9.47 9.06 -2.74
C PHE A 261 -9.26 9.68 -4.14
N PHE A 262 -10.14 9.37 -5.09
CA PHE A 262 -10.07 9.95 -6.44
C PHE A 262 -10.25 11.47 -6.44
N ASP A 263 -11.25 11.97 -5.73
CA ASP A 263 -11.55 13.42 -5.64
C ASP A 263 -10.37 14.20 -5.01
N THR A 264 -9.64 13.55 -4.09
CA THR A 264 -8.47 14.14 -3.41
C THR A 264 -7.18 14.07 -4.24
N PHE A 265 -6.89 12.92 -4.85
CA PHE A 265 -5.58 12.62 -5.45
C PHE A 265 -5.59 12.50 -6.98
N GLY A 266 -6.75 12.56 -7.62
CA GLY A 266 -6.90 12.46 -9.08
C GLY A 266 -6.59 11.08 -9.66
N ARG A 267 -6.52 10.04 -8.83
CA ARG A 267 -6.29 8.64 -9.24
C ARG A 267 -7.05 7.68 -8.32
N PRO A 268 -7.35 6.45 -8.77
CA PRO A 268 -7.86 5.43 -7.86
C PRO A 268 -6.80 4.96 -6.86
N PRO A 269 -7.21 4.45 -5.68
CA PRO A 269 -6.32 3.79 -4.73
C PRO A 269 -5.85 2.42 -5.24
N LEU A 270 -4.79 1.90 -4.63
CA LEU A 270 -4.26 0.55 -4.87
C LEU A 270 -4.85 -0.42 -3.84
N LEU A 271 -5.69 -1.34 -4.32
CA LEU A 271 -6.43 -2.33 -3.51
C LEU A 271 -6.39 -3.72 -4.17
#